data_AF-A0A7I7P6Z8-F1
#
_entry.id   AF-A0A7I7P6Z8-F1
#
_cell.length_a   1.000
_cell.length_b   1.000
_cell.length_c   1.000
_cell.angle_alpha   90.00
_cell.angle_beta   90.00
_cell.angle_gamma   90.00
#
_symmetry.space_group_name_H-M   'P 1'
#
loop_
_entity.id
_entity.type
_entity.pdbx_description
1 polymer ?
#
loop_
_entity_poly.entity_id
_entity_poly.type
_entity_poly.pdbx_seq_one_letter_code
_entity_poly.pdbx_strand_id
1 'polypeptide(L)'
;MYGAAIVEAMDALQAITGTDSTHLFATCSGGILAAMTAAHLAGVGEGDRVAGLNLSVTVLDETRAGFAAAMMSDRAAQAAIRVSGRKGYLDGRDMAEMFAWLRPTDLVWRYWVNNYVQGRKPAPFDVLFWNADTTRMTAALHRDMVQMAMRNALVNPGGVSMLGTPVDLGKITSDAYVVGGVADHISPWQATYRSARLLGSKDNRYVLSTSGHIAALVNPPGNPKASYRTGPVDAEDPQRWLESSQESSDSWWPDYVAWLAERSGPEVDAPKALGGEGFPPLGPAPGSYVMEK
;
A
#
# COMPACT_ATOMS: atom_id res chain seq x y z
N MET A 1 -17.75 -3.26 1.97
CA MET A 1 -17.84 -2.24 0.91
C MET A 1 -16.52 -2.07 0.14
N TYR A 2 -15.33 -2.07 0.77
CA TYR A 2 -14.05 -2.19 0.01
C TYR A 2 -13.43 -3.59 0.07
N GLY A 3 -13.41 -4.24 1.24
CA GLY A 3 -12.99 -5.65 1.32
C GLY A 3 -13.83 -6.57 0.43
N ALA A 4 -15.14 -6.31 0.34
CA ALA A 4 -16.04 -7.03 -0.58
C ALA A 4 -15.61 -6.85 -2.04
N ALA A 5 -15.28 -5.62 -2.47
CA ALA A 5 -14.80 -5.36 -3.82
C ALA A 5 -13.46 -6.05 -4.11
N ILE A 6 -12.58 -6.18 -3.11
CA ILE A 6 -11.33 -6.97 -3.23
C ILE A 6 -11.67 -8.45 -3.44
N VAL A 7 -12.58 -9.02 -2.64
CA VAL A 7 -13.02 -10.42 -2.79
C VAL A 7 -13.70 -10.64 -4.14
N GLU A 8 -14.60 -9.75 -4.58
CA GLU A 8 -15.26 -9.81 -5.88
C GLU A 8 -14.25 -9.75 -7.05
N ALA A 9 -13.20 -8.93 -6.92
CA ALA A 9 -12.11 -8.89 -7.91
C ALA A 9 -11.29 -10.19 -7.92
N MET A 10 -11.06 -10.80 -6.74
CA MET A 10 -10.44 -12.13 -6.65
C MET A 10 -11.33 -13.20 -7.28
N ASP A 11 -12.65 -13.20 -7.00
CA ASP A 11 -13.62 -14.13 -7.59
C ASP A 11 -13.61 -14.04 -9.12
N ALA A 12 -13.66 -12.81 -9.66
CA ALA A 12 -13.61 -12.58 -11.10
C ALA A 12 -12.28 -13.06 -11.71
N LEU A 13 -11.15 -12.78 -11.05
CA LEU A 13 -9.84 -13.25 -11.51
C LEU A 13 -9.80 -14.77 -11.55
N GLN A 14 -10.19 -15.44 -10.47
CA GLN A 14 -10.20 -16.91 -10.37
C GLN A 14 -11.14 -17.56 -11.40
N ALA A 15 -12.30 -16.96 -11.66
CA ALA A 15 -13.21 -17.42 -12.71
C ALA A 15 -12.62 -17.25 -14.13
N ILE A 16 -11.88 -16.17 -14.38
CA ILE A 16 -11.23 -15.90 -15.67
C ILE A 16 -10.02 -16.81 -15.90
N THR A 17 -9.18 -17.00 -14.88
CA THR A 17 -7.91 -17.73 -14.99
C THR A 17 -8.03 -19.21 -14.68
N GLY A 18 -9.08 -19.64 -13.97
CA GLY A 18 -9.22 -20.99 -13.45
C GLY A 18 -8.23 -21.32 -12.32
N THR A 19 -7.71 -20.32 -11.61
CA THR A 19 -6.76 -20.51 -10.50
C THR A 19 -7.46 -20.49 -9.15
N ASP A 20 -6.96 -21.27 -8.18
CA ASP A 20 -7.54 -21.32 -6.83
C ASP A 20 -7.05 -20.19 -5.92
N SER A 21 -5.94 -19.54 -6.29
CA SER A 21 -5.30 -18.47 -5.51
C SER A 21 -4.79 -17.35 -6.40
N THR A 22 -4.53 -16.19 -5.79
CA THR A 22 -4.02 -15.00 -6.50
C THR A 22 -3.08 -14.17 -5.62
N HIS A 23 -2.17 -13.44 -6.25
CA HIS A 23 -1.32 -12.47 -5.57
C HIS A 23 -2.05 -11.14 -5.40
N LEU A 24 -1.97 -10.56 -4.19
CA LEU A 24 -2.48 -9.22 -3.92
C LEU A 24 -1.32 -8.24 -3.89
N PHE A 25 -1.31 -7.27 -4.80
CA PHE A 25 -0.39 -6.12 -4.75
C PHE A 25 -1.14 -4.88 -4.30
N ALA A 26 -0.74 -4.30 -3.18
CA ALA A 26 -1.44 -3.18 -2.59
C ALA A 26 -0.48 -2.13 -2.05
N THR A 27 -0.87 -0.87 -2.17
CA THR A 27 -0.06 0.29 -1.77
C THR A 27 -0.82 1.21 -0.83
N CYS A 28 -0.12 1.86 0.10
CA CYS A 28 -0.67 2.86 1.01
C CYS A 28 -1.95 2.37 1.73
N SER A 29 -3.04 3.13 1.68
CA SER A 29 -4.32 2.76 2.29
C SER A 29 -4.98 1.53 1.64
N GLY A 30 -4.67 1.25 0.37
CA GLY A 30 -5.05 0.00 -0.28
C GLY A 30 -4.40 -1.21 0.38
N GLY A 31 -3.17 -1.08 0.85
CA GLY A 31 -2.47 -2.12 1.61
C GLY A 31 -3.13 -2.42 2.96
N ILE A 32 -3.67 -1.40 3.63
CA ILE A 32 -4.45 -1.59 4.86
C ILE A 32 -5.70 -2.42 4.58
N LEU A 33 -6.45 -2.06 3.52
CA LEU A 33 -7.65 -2.78 3.12
C LEU A 33 -7.34 -4.22 2.67
N ALA A 34 -6.24 -4.42 1.93
CA ALA A 34 -5.78 -5.74 1.50
C ALA A 34 -5.38 -6.62 2.69
N ALA A 35 -4.60 -6.10 3.65
CA ALA A 35 -4.21 -6.84 4.85
C ALA A 35 -5.43 -7.22 5.71
N MET A 36 -6.37 -6.30 5.91
CA MET A 36 -7.62 -6.59 6.62
C MET A 36 -8.48 -7.64 5.89
N THR A 37 -8.49 -7.62 4.56
CA THR A 37 -9.23 -8.59 3.74
C THR A 37 -8.57 -9.96 3.76
N ALA A 38 -7.23 -10.03 3.67
CA ALA A 38 -6.47 -11.28 3.83
C ALA A 38 -6.69 -11.89 5.23
N ALA A 39 -6.69 -11.07 6.29
CA ALA A 39 -7.02 -11.52 7.64
C ALA A 39 -8.46 -12.03 7.76
N HIS A 40 -9.42 -11.38 7.09
CA HIS A 40 -10.79 -11.86 7.01
C HIS A 40 -10.88 -13.23 6.35
N LEU A 41 -10.27 -13.39 5.16
CA LEU A 41 -10.22 -14.66 4.42
C LEU A 41 -9.61 -15.77 5.29
N ALA A 42 -8.47 -15.52 5.93
CA ALA A 42 -7.88 -16.46 6.88
C ALA A 42 -8.84 -16.79 8.06
N GLY A 43 -9.54 -15.79 8.58
CA GLY A 43 -10.50 -15.96 9.68
C GLY A 43 -11.73 -16.79 9.34
N VAL A 44 -12.14 -16.84 8.06
CA VAL A 44 -13.27 -17.65 7.59
C VAL A 44 -12.84 -18.98 6.93
N GLY A 45 -11.54 -19.29 6.93
CA GLY A 45 -11.01 -20.54 6.37
C GLY A 45 -10.71 -20.49 4.87
N GLU A 46 -10.65 -19.30 4.26
CA GLU A 46 -10.34 -19.07 2.84
C GLU A 46 -8.96 -18.40 2.64
N GLY A 47 -8.06 -18.49 3.63
CA GLY A 47 -6.74 -17.85 3.59
C GLY A 47 -5.89 -18.27 2.39
N ASP A 48 -6.01 -19.52 1.95
CA ASP A 48 -5.23 -20.10 0.84
C ASP A 48 -5.56 -19.47 -0.53
N ARG A 49 -6.63 -18.67 -0.62
CA ARG A 49 -6.95 -17.87 -1.81
C ARG A 49 -5.92 -16.78 -2.08
N VAL A 50 -5.12 -16.39 -1.09
CA VAL A 50 -4.03 -15.41 -1.23
C VAL A 50 -2.70 -16.16 -1.40
N ALA A 51 -2.19 -16.21 -2.63
CA ALA A 51 -0.92 -16.86 -2.95
C ALA A 51 0.30 -16.09 -2.39
N GLY A 52 0.16 -14.77 -2.26
CA GLY A 52 1.17 -13.90 -1.67
C GLY A 52 0.67 -12.47 -1.57
N LEU A 53 1.15 -11.76 -0.56
CA LEU A 53 0.69 -10.42 -0.21
C LEU A 53 1.82 -9.40 -0.34
N ASN A 54 1.74 -8.50 -1.32
CA ASN A 54 2.63 -7.35 -1.38
C ASN A 54 1.98 -6.14 -0.71
N LEU A 55 2.70 -5.57 0.27
CA LEU A 55 2.33 -4.34 0.97
C LEU A 55 3.43 -3.31 0.76
N SER A 56 3.20 -2.35 -0.14
CA SER A 56 4.19 -1.30 -0.39
C SER A 56 3.76 0.01 0.26
N VAL A 57 4.69 0.69 0.95
CA VAL A 57 4.47 1.95 1.69
C VAL A 57 3.18 1.96 2.53
N THR A 58 2.95 0.84 3.23
CA THR A 58 1.73 0.58 4.00
C THR A 58 2.04 0.50 5.49
N VAL A 59 1.37 1.33 6.29
CA VAL A 59 1.49 1.32 7.75
C VAL A 59 0.28 0.64 8.37
N LEU A 60 0.52 -0.45 9.09
CA LEU A 60 -0.45 -1.18 9.91
C LEU A 60 -0.19 -0.97 11.41
N ASP A 61 1.06 -0.68 11.80
CA ASP A 61 1.45 -0.26 13.14
C ASP A 61 1.77 1.23 13.19
N GLU A 62 0.86 2.00 13.81
CA GLU A 62 0.95 3.45 13.97
C GLU A 62 1.91 3.89 15.09
N THR A 63 2.48 2.96 15.86
CA THR A 63 3.44 3.27 16.94
C THR A 63 4.59 4.06 16.35
N ARG A 64 4.75 5.35 16.70
CA ARG A 64 5.82 6.21 16.11
C ARG A 64 5.76 6.28 14.57
N ALA A 65 4.58 6.26 13.95
CA ALA A 65 4.41 6.40 12.49
C ALA A 65 4.74 7.79 11.92
N GLY A 66 5.34 8.67 12.71
CA GLY A 66 5.91 9.94 12.26
C GLY A 66 5.15 11.17 12.71
N PHE A 67 5.52 12.31 12.13
CA PHE A 67 5.04 13.64 12.53
C PHE A 67 3.53 13.80 12.37
N ALA A 68 2.94 13.20 11.34
CA ALA A 68 1.49 13.22 11.09
C ALA A 68 0.69 12.62 12.25
N ALA A 69 1.07 11.42 12.68
CA ALA A 69 0.44 10.73 13.81
C ALA A 69 0.66 11.49 15.12
N ALA A 70 1.86 12.06 15.33
CA ALA A 70 2.20 12.81 16.54
C ALA A 70 1.44 14.15 16.67
N MET A 71 1.06 14.78 15.55
CA MET A 71 0.35 16.06 15.53
C MET A 71 -1.18 15.92 15.54
N MET A 72 -1.70 14.71 15.32
CA MET A 72 -3.13 14.46 15.28
C MET A 72 -3.71 14.35 16.70
N SER A 73 -4.43 15.38 17.13
CA SER A 73 -5.19 15.34 18.40
C SER A 73 -6.57 14.70 18.21
N ASP A 74 -7.11 14.08 19.26
CA ASP A 74 -8.49 13.56 19.30
C ASP A 74 -9.50 14.60 18.82
N ARG A 75 -9.34 15.86 19.26
CA ARG A 75 -10.24 16.94 18.88
C ARG A 75 -10.20 17.23 17.38
N ALA A 76 -9.01 17.25 16.78
CA ALA A 76 -8.83 17.48 15.35
C ALA A 76 -9.38 16.30 14.53
N ALA A 77 -9.07 15.06 14.94
CA ALA A 77 -9.60 13.85 14.32
C ALA A 77 -11.15 13.82 14.32
N GLN A 78 -11.76 14.09 15.47
CA GLN A 78 -13.22 14.13 15.58
C GLN A 78 -13.83 15.29 14.78
N ALA A 79 -13.12 16.41 14.62
CA ALA A 79 -13.56 17.50 13.75
C ALA A 79 -13.56 17.09 12.27
N ALA A 80 -12.48 16.45 11.79
CA ALA A 80 -12.38 15.95 10.42
C ALA A 80 -13.47 14.91 10.10
N ILE A 81 -13.74 13.99 11.04
CA ILE A 81 -14.83 13.03 10.94
C ILE A 81 -16.18 13.74 10.81
N ARG A 82 -16.47 14.74 11.65
CA ARG A 82 -17.72 15.51 11.55
C ARG A 82 -17.86 16.27 10.25
N VAL A 83 -16.77 16.84 9.72
CA VAL A 83 -16.79 17.58 8.45
C VAL A 83 -17.15 16.65 7.29
N SER A 84 -16.43 15.53 7.14
CA SER A 84 -16.74 14.54 6.10
C SER A 84 -18.13 13.92 6.30
N GLY A 85 -18.54 13.65 7.54
CA GLY A 85 -19.87 13.12 7.87
C GLY A 85 -21.01 14.04 7.45
N ARG A 86 -20.86 15.37 7.61
CA ARG A 86 -21.85 16.35 7.15
C ARG A 86 -21.93 16.45 5.63
N LYS A 87 -20.80 16.30 4.92
CA LYS A 87 -20.74 16.31 3.45
C LYS A 87 -21.19 14.97 2.82
N GLY A 88 -21.08 13.87 3.56
CA GLY A 88 -21.26 12.49 3.07
C GLY A 88 -19.99 11.87 2.47
N TYR A 89 -18.96 12.68 2.22
CA TYR A 89 -17.66 12.28 1.70
C TYR A 89 -16.55 13.22 2.20
N LEU A 90 -15.30 12.76 2.16
CA LEU A 90 -14.11 13.60 2.26
C LEU A 90 -13.72 14.05 0.85
N ASP A 91 -13.58 15.36 0.67
CA ASP A 91 -13.19 15.94 -0.62
C ASP A 91 -11.69 15.72 -0.87
N GLY A 92 -11.33 15.42 -2.11
CA GLY A 92 -9.94 15.18 -2.50
C GLY A 92 -9.04 16.40 -2.27
N ARG A 93 -9.58 17.62 -2.35
CA ARG A 93 -8.84 18.86 -2.06
C ARG A 93 -8.50 18.99 -0.58
N ASP A 94 -9.44 18.67 0.31
CA ASP A 94 -9.25 18.67 1.76
C ASP A 94 -8.13 17.66 2.14
N MET A 95 -8.08 16.52 1.46
CA MET A 95 -7.04 15.50 1.64
C MET A 95 -5.68 15.92 1.07
N ALA A 96 -5.66 16.48 -0.15
CA ALA A 96 -4.43 16.95 -0.80
C ALA A 96 -3.76 18.07 -0.01
N GLU A 97 -4.54 18.99 0.57
CA GLU A 97 -4.03 20.03 1.46
C GLU A 97 -3.34 19.41 2.68
N MET A 98 -3.96 18.43 3.34
CA MET A 98 -3.35 17.73 4.48
C MET A 98 -2.03 17.01 4.11
N PHE A 99 -1.98 16.31 2.98
CA PHE A 99 -0.75 15.66 2.52
C PHE A 99 0.34 16.65 2.09
N ALA A 100 -0.02 17.82 1.55
CA ALA A 100 0.92 18.89 1.22
C ALA A 100 1.59 19.44 2.48
N TRP A 101 0.86 19.59 3.59
CA TRP A 101 1.42 19.98 4.89
C TRP A 101 2.35 18.92 5.50
N LEU A 102 2.14 17.63 5.20
CA LEU A 102 2.99 16.51 5.63
C LEU A 102 4.26 16.32 4.79
N ARG A 103 4.45 17.11 3.73
CA ARG A 103 5.64 17.10 2.88
C ARG A 103 6.44 18.42 2.95
N PRO A 104 7.08 18.79 4.08
CA PRO A 104 7.80 20.06 4.14
C PRO A 104 9.02 20.13 3.20
N THR A 105 9.69 19.01 2.90
CA THR A 105 11.08 19.06 2.42
C THR A 105 11.39 18.40 1.08
N ASP A 106 10.76 17.29 0.67
CA ASP A 106 11.35 16.51 -0.44
C ASP A 106 10.87 16.87 -1.85
N LEU A 107 9.58 17.16 -2.03
CA LEU A 107 9.05 17.45 -3.37
C LEU A 107 8.81 18.94 -3.61
N VAL A 108 8.48 19.71 -2.57
CA VAL A 108 8.28 21.16 -2.69
C VAL A 108 9.62 21.89 -2.54
N TRP A 109 10.37 21.69 -1.47
CA TRP A 109 11.53 22.55 -1.19
C TRP A 109 12.70 22.37 -2.18
N ARG A 110 13.08 21.14 -2.52
CA ARG A 110 14.18 20.86 -3.48
C ARG A 110 13.83 21.32 -4.91
N TYR A 111 12.56 21.32 -5.26
CA TYR A 111 12.02 21.72 -6.56
C TYR A 111 11.75 23.23 -6.63
N TRP A 112 11.20 23.83 -5.57
CA TRP A 112 10.91 25.26 -5.49
C TRP A 112 12.19 26.09 -5.42
N VAL A 113 13.23 25.62 -4.71
CA VAL A 113 14.56 26.24 -4.72
C VAL A 113 15.22 26.14 -6.10
N ASN A 114 15.09 25.01 -6.81
CA ASN A 114 15.60 24.91 -8.19
C ASN A 114 14.80 25.73 -9.20
N ASN A 115 13.48 25.87 -9.01
CA ASN A 115 12.61 26.42 -10.06
C ASN A 115 12.29 27.90 -9.89
N TYR A 116 12.08 28.36 -8.64
CA TYR A 116 11.79 29.77 -8.37
C TYR A 116 13.06 30.63 -8.44
N VAL A 117 14.23 30.07 -8.08
CA VAL A 117 15.51 30.80 -8.09
C VAL A 117 16.27 30.68 -9.42
N GLN A 118 16.10 29.58 -10.19
CA GLN A 118 16.89 29.34 -11.43
C GLN A 118 16.10 29.48 -12.74
N GLY A 119 14.80 29.78 -12.71
CA GLY A 119 14.01 30.14 -13.91
C GLY A 119 13.87 29.03 -14.97
N ARG A 120 14.06 27.76 -14.60
CA ARG A 120 13.94 26.63 -15.52
C ARG A 120 12.50 26.13 -15.62
N LYS A 121 12.00 25.91 -16.84
CA LYS A 121 10.71 25.23 -17.05
C LYS A 121 10.83 23.78 -16.56
N PRO A 122 9.95 23.31 -15.67
CA PRO A 122 10.02 21.93 -15.22
C PRO A 122 9.66 20.96 -16.35
N ALA A 123 10.32 19.81 -16.37
CA ALA A 123 9.89 18.68 -17.17
C ALA A 123 8.45 18.30 -16.77
N PRO A 124 7.58 17.87 -17.71
CA PRO A 124 6.26 17.37 -17.38
C PRO A 124 6.41 16.22 -16.37
N PHE A 125 6.03 16.49 -15.13
CA PHE A 125 6.20 15.57 -14.01
C PHE A 125 4.90 14.77 -13.87
N ASP A 126 4.88 13.59 -14.47
CA ASP A 126 3.85 12.56 -14.35
C ASP A 126 3.33 12.38 -12.92
N VAL A 127 4.22 12.33 -11.93
CA VAL A 127 3.88 12.19 -10.50
C VAL A 127 3.08 13.38 -9.98
N LEU A 128 3.34 14.60 -10.46
CA LEU A 128 2.57 15.78 -10.04
C LEU A 128 1.18 15.80 -10.67
N PHE A 129 1.06 15.34 -11.92
CA PHE A 129 -0.25 15.17 -12.56
C PHE A 129 -1.08 14.15 -11.78
N TRP A 130 -0.52 12.97 -11.50
CA TRP A 130 -1.15 11.95 -10.66
C TRP A 130 -1.53 12.48 -9.27
N ASN A 131 -0.66 13.27 -8.64
CA ASN A 131 -0.93 13.78 -7.29
C ASN A 131 -2.03 14.85 -7.26
N ALA A 132 -2.21 15.61 -8.35
CA ALA A 132 -3.25 16.61 -8.47
C ALA A 132 -4.63 16.02 -8.84
N ASP A 133 -4.65 14.79 -9.36
CA ASP A 133 -5.86 14.08 -9.76
C ASP A 133 -6.50 13.35 -8.56
N THR A 134 -7.20 14.11 -7.74
CA THR A 134 -7.72 13.64 -6.45
C THR A 134 -9.04 12.90 -6.59
N THR A 135 -9.26 11.86 -5.80
CA THR A 135 -10.55 11.17 -5.68
C THR A 135 -11.26 11.49 -4.36
N ARG A 136 -12.60 11.34 -4.34
CA ARG A 136 -13.39 11.45 -3.11
C ARG A 136 -13.36 10.14 -2.33
N MET A 137 -13.34 10.24 -1.01
CA MET A 137 -13.49 9.09 -0.11
C MET A 137 -14.84 9.15 0.61
N THR A 138 -15.54 8.03 0.74
CA THR A 138 -16.80 7.99 1.51
C THR A 138 -16.55 8.40 2.97
N ALA A 139 -17.49 9.12 3.59
CA ALA A 139 -17.32 9.56 4.98
C ALA A 139 -17.19 8.37 5.96
N ALA A 140 -17.81 7.23 5.65
CA ALA A 140 -17.68 6.02 6.44
C ALA A 140 -16.24 5.48 6.41
N LEU A 141 -15.65 5.31 5.22
CA LEU A 141 -14.27 4.85 5.10
C LEU A 141 -13.30 5.80 5.78
N HIS A 142 -13.47 7.11 5.57
CA HIS A 142 -12.65 8.13 6.22
C HIS A 142 -12.71 8.02 7.75
N ARG A 143 -13.91 7.94 8.32
CA ARG A 143 -14.09 7.79 9.76
C ARG A 143 -13.39 6.55 10.28
N ASP A 144 -13.59 5.42 9.61
CA ASP A 144 -13.06 4.14 10.07
C ASP A 144 -11.52 4.13 10.00
N MET A 145 -10.93 4.69 8.94
CA MET A 145 -9.47 4.88 8.83
C MET A 145 -8.90 5.77 9.93
N VAL A 146 -9.51 6.94 10.19
CA VAL A 146 -9.06 7.85 11.24
C VAL A 146 -9.17 7.21 12.62
N GLN A 147 -10.29 6.56 12.94
CA GLN A 147 -10.48 5.92 14.24
C GLN A 147 -9.53 4.74 14.46
N MET A 148 -9.31 3.94 13.42
CA MET A 148 -8.37 2.82 13.46
C MET A 148 -6.93 3.31 13.70
N ALA A 149 -6.50 4.35 12.98
CA ALA A 149 -5.17 4.93 13.13
C ALA A 149 -4.96 5.53 14.52
N MET A 150 -5.92 6.34 15.01
CA MET A 150 -5.86 6.95 16.35
C MET A 150 -5.74 5.94 17.49
N ARG A 151 -6.33 4.75 17.32
CA ARG A 151 -6.31 3.68 18.33
C ARG A 151 -5.18 2.68 18.11
N ASN A 152 -4.39 2.86 17.04
CA ASN A 152 -3.47 1.85 16.53
C ASN A 152 -4.11 0.45 16.49
N ALA A 153 -5.36 0.36 16.00
CA ALA A 153 -6.22 -0.77 16.34
C ALA A 153 -5.81 -2.10 15.70
N LEU A 154 -5.05 -2.07 14.60
CA LEU A 154 -4.61 -3.26 13.86
C LEU A 154 -3.53 -4.08 14.57
N VAL A 155 -2.80 -3.50 15.53
CA VAL A 155 -1.81 -4.26 16.32
C VAL A 155 -2.45 -5.20 17.33
N ASN A 156 -3.75 -5.02 17.60
CA ASN A 156 -4.50 -5.81 18.57
C ASN A 156 -5.46 -6.74 17.80
N PRO A 157 -5.28 -8.08 17.89
CA PRO A 157 -6.24 -9.03 17.31
C PRO A 157 -7.67 -8.73 17.76
N GLY A 158 -8.57 -8.56 16.78
CA GLY A 158 -9.97 -8.20 16.99
C GLY A 158 -10.25 -6.73 17.33
N GLY A 159 -9.25 -5.85 17.28
CA GLY A 159 -9.42 -4.40 17.50
C GLY A 159 -10.26 -3.70 16.42
N VAL A 160 -10.36 -4.31 15.24
CA VAL A 160 -11.24 -3.92 14.13
C VAL A 160 -11.84 -5.17 13.47
N SER A 161 -12.87 -4.99 12.65
CA SER A 161 -13.51 -6.05 11.88
C SER A 161 -13.50 -5.76 10.38
N MET A 162 -13.38 -6.79 9.55
CA MET A 162 -13.55 -6.73 8.10
C MET A 162 -14.60 -7.76 7.69
N LEU A 163 -15.62 -7.33 6.93
CA LEU A 163 -16.71 -8.17 6.43
C LEU A 163 -17.37 -9.04 7.54
N GLY A 164 -17.53 -8.49 8.73
CA GLY A 164 -18.14 -9.16 9.88
C GLY A 164 -17.20 -10.04 10.72
N THR A 165 -15.97 -10.27 10.26
CA THR A 165 -14.97 -11.09 10.98
C THR A 165 -13.96 -10.19 11.72
N PRO A 166 -13.58 -10.51 12.97
CA PRO A 166 -12.49 -9.81 13.66
C PRO A 166 -11.17 -9.95 12.90
N VAL A 167 -10.45 -8.84 12.72
CA VAL A 167 -9.14 -8.82 12.03
C VAL A 167 -8.04 -9.27 12.99
N ASP A 168 -7.27 -10.26 12.55
CA ASP A 168 -6.05 -10.72 13.22
C ASP A 168 -4.98 -10.92 12.14
N LEU A 169 -4.01 -9.98 12.08
CA LEU A 169 -2.95 -9.99 11.07
C LEU A 169 -2.01 -11.21 11.23
N GLY A 170 -1.91 -11.75 12.44
CA GLY A 170 -1.12 -12.95 12.72
C GLY A 170 -1.70 -14.22 12.12
N LYS A 171 -2.94 -14.19 11.62
CA LYS A 171 -3.56 -15.32 10.89
C LYS A 171 -3.23 -15.34 9.40
N ILE A 172 -2.61 -14.29 8.87
CA ILE A 172 -2.21 -14.23 7.47
C ILE A 172 -0.97 -15.13 7.30
N THR A 173 -1.18 -16.34 6.80
CA THR A 173 -0.12 -17.34 6.59
C THR A 173 0.52 -17.29 5.20
N SER A 174 -0.10 -16.57 4.26
CA SER A 174 0.51 -16.28 2.96
C SER A 174 1.77 -15.43 3.16
N ASP A 175 2.84 -15.73 2.43
CA ASP A 175 4.07 -14.94 2.50
C ASP A 175 3.83 -13.50 2.05
N ALA A 176 4.45 -12.57 2.76
CA ALA A 176 4.38 -11.15 2.44
C ALA A 176 5.68 -10.60 1.88
N TYR A 177 5.55 -9.74 0.88
CA TYR A 177 6.62 -8.90 0.35
C TYR A 177 6.34 -7.45 0.71
N VAL A 178 7.08 -6.90 1.67
CA VAL A 178 6.81 -5.57 2.22
C VAL A 178 7.86 -4.58 1.78
N VAL A 179 7.44 -3.46 1.18
CA VAL A 179 8.35 -2.44 0.63
C VAL A 179 8.22 -1.12 1.39
N GLY A 180 9.35 -0.59 1.85
CA GLY A 180 9.47 0.77 2.40
C GLY A 180 10.45 1.63 1.60
N GLY A 181 10.34 2.95 1.74
CA GLY A 181 11.31 3.92 1.21
C GLY A 181 12.15 4.54 2.33
N VAL A 182 13.48 4.58 2.18
CA VAL A 182 14.38 5.12 3.21
C VAL A 182 14.10 6.59 3.54
N ALA A 183 13.66 7.36 2.55
CA ALA A 183 13.31 8.78 2.66
C ALA A 183 11.78 9.00 2.65
N ASP A 184 11.00 7.97 2.99
CA ASP A 184 9.55 8.11 3.08
C ASP A 184 9.14 8.77 4.41
N HIS A 185 8.68 10.02 4.32
CA HIS A 185 8.17 10.76 5.47
C HIS A 185 6.66 10.55 5.73
N ILE A 186 5.92 9.99 4.76
CA ILE A 186 4.50 9.68 4.90
C ILE A 186 4.33 8.35 5.62
N SER A 187 5.11 7.35 5.20
CA SER A 187 5.13 6.02 5.78
C SER A 187 6.57 5.67 6.15
N PRO A 188 7.06 6.16 7.32
CA PRO A 188 8.43 5.91 7.76
C PRO A 188 8.74 4.42 7.69
N TRP A 189 9.88 4.06 7.11
CA TRP A 189 10.18 2.66 6.82
C TRP A 189 10.25 1.80 8.09
N GLN A 190 10.56 2.39 9.25
CA GLN A 190 10.51 1.68 10.52
C GLN A 190 9.07 1.25 10.87
N ALA A 191 8.06 2.05 10.49
CA ALA A 191 6.65 1.73 10.68
C ALA A 191 6.17 0.65 9.70
N THR A 192 6.57 0.71 8.43
CA THR A 192 6.28 -0.36 7.47
C THR A 192 6.99 -1.66 7.88
N TYR A 193 8.21 -1.59 8.45
CA TYR A 193 8.91 -2.77 9.00
C TYR A 193 8.18 -3.39 10.19
N ARG A 194 7.76 -2.58 11.18
CA ARG A 194 6.93 -3.09 12.29
C ARG A 194 5.61 -3.68 11.80
N SER A 195 5.03 -3.09 10.76
CA SER A 195 3.81 -3.61 10.12
C SER A 195 4.03 -4.99 9.50
N ALA A 196 5.18 -5.22 8.84
CA ALA A 196 5.55 -6.53 8.31
C ALA A 196 5.64 -7.59 9.43
N ARG A 197 6.11 -7.21 10.62
CA ARG A 197 6.21 -8.10 11.79
C ARG A 197 4.86 -8.53 12.37
N LEU A 198 3.77 -7.85 12.04
CA LEU A 198 2.42 -8.24 12.48
C LEU A 198 1.86 -9.42 11.67
N LEU A 199 2.43 -9.72 10.51
CA LEU A 199 1.94 -10.74 9.60
C LEU A 199 2.39 -12.14 10.03
N GLY A 200 1.50 -13.12 9.91
CA GLY A 200 1.68 -14.46 10.46
C GLY A 200 2.67 -15.38 9.74
N SER A 201 2.98 -15.12 8.46
CA SER A 201 3.97 -15.94 7.73
C SER A 201 5.36 -15.81 8.33
N LYS A 202 6.10 -16.92 8.30
CA LYS A 202 7.51 -17.00 8.73
C LYS A 202 8.51 -16.65 7.62
N ASP A 203 8.04 -16.53 6.38
CA ASP A 203 8.88 -16.23 5.21
C ASP A 203 8.55 -14.85 4.61
N ASN A 204 8.22 -13.90 5.49
CA ASN A 204 8.02 -12.51 5.09
C ASN A 204 9.36 -11.88 4.68
N ARG A 205 9.37 -11.25 3.52
CA ARG A 205 10.51 -10.51 2.97
C ARG A 205 10.26 -9.02 3.13
N TYR A 206 11.25 -8.32 3.68
CA TYR A 206 11.24 -6.86 3.74
C TYR A 206 12.24 -6.28 2.75
N VAL A 207 11.82 -5.21 2.08
CA VAL A 207 12.62 -4.47 1.11
C VAL A 207 12.61 -3.00 1.43
N LEU A 208 13.81 -2.41 1.46
CA LEU A 208 14.01 -0.98 1.69
C LEU A 208 14.64 -0.35 0.45
N SER A 209 13.85 0.41 -0.30
CA SER A 209 14.34 1.19 -1.43
C SER A 209 15.07 2.45 -0.96
N THR A 210 16.12 2.87 -1.67
CA THR A 210 16.85 4.12 -1.37
C THR A 210 16.13 5.42 -1.76
N SER A 211 14.85 5.32 -2.16
CA SER A 211 14.03 6.46 -2.57
C SER A 211 12.95 6.85 -1.54
N GLY A 212 12.29 7.99 -1.75
CA GLY A 212 11.13 8.43 -0.96
C GLY A 212 9.80 7.86 -1.49
N HIS A 213 8.68 8.10 -0.80
CA HIS A 213 7.37 7.45 -0.99
C HIS A 213 7.03 6.92 -2.41
N ILE A 214 6.83 7.80 -3.40
CA ILE A 214 6.46 7.37 -4.77
C ILE A 214 7.65 6.79 -5.53
N ALA A 215 8.84 7.37 -5.37
CA ALA A 215 10.06 6.93 -6.04
C ALA A 215 10.55 5.58 -5.51
N ALA A 216 10.13 5.16 -4.31
CA ALA A 216 10.36 3.82 -3.79
C ALA A 216 9.53 2.76 -4.54
N LEU A 217 8.35 3.14 -5.04
CA LEU A 217 7.46 2.26 -5.81
C LEU A 217 7.80 2.26 -7.29
N VAL A 218 7.87 3.44 -7.88
CA VAL A 218 8.10 3.66 -9.32
C VAL A 218 9.59 3.78 -9.56
N ASN A 219 10.27 2.64 -9.53
CA ASN A 219 11.70 2.53 -9.76
C ASN A 219 11.96 1.44 -10.80
N PRO A 220 11.80 1.72 -12.11
CA PRO A 220 12.03 0.73 -13.14
C PRO A 220 13.51 0.29 -13.20
N PRO A 221 13.79 -0.96 -13.61
CA PRO A 221 15.16 -1.44 -13.79
C PRO A 221 15.98 -0.60 -14.77
N GLY A 222 17.30 -0.59 -14.58
CA GLY A 222 18.25 0.16 -15.42
C GLY A 222 18.60 1.54 -14.89
N ASN A 223 18.20 1.88 -13.65
CA ASN A 223 18.64 3.10 -12.98
C ASN A 223 19.93 2.82 -12.19
N PRO A 224 21.11 3.26 -12.65
CA PRO A 224 22.39 2.96 -11.99
C PRO A 224 22.55 3.64 -10.63
N LYS A 225 21.66 4.58 -10.28
CA LYS A 225 21.63 5.27 -8.98
C LYS A 225 20.65 4.65 -8.00
N ALA A 226 19.82 3.71 -8.46
CA ALA A 226 18.94 2.97 -7.57
C ALA A 226 19.71 1.90 -6.82
N SER A 227 19.31 1.66 -5.59
CA SER A 227 19.67 0.47 -4.83
C SER A 227 18.53 0.14 -3.86
N TYR A 228 18.57 -1.06 -3.33
CA TYR A 228 17.65 -1.50 -2.29
C TYR A 228 18.36 -2.44 -1.34
N ARG A 229 17.79 -2.57 -0.14
CA ARG A 229 18.18 -3.60 0.83
C ARG A 229 17.06 -4.60 0.97
N THR A 230 17.40 -5.88 1.11
CA THR A 230 16.43 -6.96 1.30
C THR A 230 16.87 -7.91 2.40
N GLY A 231 15.90 -8.57 3.03
CA GLY A 231 16.13 -9.58 4.06
C GLY A 231 14.83 -10.10 4.68
N PRO A 232 14.91 -11.18 5.47
CA PRO A 232 13.77 -11.68 6.23
C PRO A 232 13.30 -10.67 7.28
N VAL A 233 12.04 -10.77 7.69
CA VAL A 233 11.46 -10.00 8.80
C VAL A 233 11.72 -10.74 10.12
N ASP A 234 12.96 -10.73 10.61
CA ASP A 234 13.41 -11.55 11.76
C ASP A 234 13.90 -10.75 12.98
N ALA A 235 14.33 -9.50 12.79
CA ALA A 235 14.80 -8.64 13.87
C ALA A 235 13.65 -7.86 14.51
N GLU A 236 13.72 -7.66 15.84
CA GLU A 236 12.74 -6.81 16.52
C GLU A 236 12.95 -5.32 16.23
N ASP A 237 14.22 -4.93 16.17
CA ASP A 237 14.66 -3.57 15.92
C ASP A 237 14.89 -3.37 14.42
N PRO A 238 14.14 -2.46 13.76
CA PRO A 238 14.35 -2.14 12.35
C PRO A 238 15.81 -1.73 12.05
N GLN A 239 16.49 -1.07 12.99
CA GLN A 239 17.87 -0.64 12.79
C GLN A 239 18.84 -1.83 12.71
N ARG A 240 18.62 -2.87 13.52
CA ARG A 240 19.41 -4.11 13.42
C ARG A 240 19.16 -4.83 12.10
N TRP A 241 17.92 -4.84 11.63
CA TRP A 241 17.61 -5.38 10.30
C TRP A 241 18.35 -4.61 9.20
N LEU A 242 18.40 -3.28 9.28
CA LEU A 242 19.11 -2.46 8.31
C LEU A 242 20.60 -2.82 8.26
N GLU A 243 21.23 -3.02 9.43
CA GLU A 243 22.64 -3.37 9.56
C GLU A 243 22.97 -4.78 9.02
N SER A 244 22.07 -5.74 9.15
CA SER A 244 22.26 -7.12 8.67
C SER A 244 21.76 -7.36 7.24
N SER A 245 20.91 -6.48 6.71
CA SER A 245 20.31 -6.62 5.38
C SER A 245 21.34 -6.56 4.24
N GLN A 246 21.06 -7.32 3.17
CA GLN A 246 21.87 -7.31 1.97
C GLN A 246 21.50 -6.13 1.09
N GLU A 247 22.48 -5.31 0.73
CA GLU A 247 22.32 -4.26 -0.27
C GLU A 247 22.54 -4.80 -1.68
N SER A 248 21.67 -4.39 -2.61
CA SER A 248 21.71 -4.72 -4.03
C SER A 248 21.54 -3.44 -4.84
N SER A 249 22.27 -3.33 -5.96
CA SER A 249 22.12 -2.23 -6.90
C SER A 249 20.85 -2.39 -7.76
N ASP A 250 20.45 -1.31 -8.43
CA ASP A 250 19.30 -1.25 -9.34
C ASP A 250 17.94 -1.31 -8.60
N SER A 251 16.87 -1.54 -9.36
CA SER A 251 15.51 -1.73 -8.87
C SER A 251 15.32 -3.01 -8.06
N TRP A 252 14.40 -2.96 -7.09
CA TRP A 252 13.92 -4.16 -6.39
C TRP A 252 12.92 -4.98 -7.21
N TRP A 253 12.41 -4.46 -8.33
CA TRP A 253 11.41 -5.16 -9.16
C TRP A 253 11.86 -6.55 -9.62
N PRO A 254 13.12 -6.79 -10.06
CA PRO A 254 13.58 -8.12 -10.40
C PRO A 254 13.57 -9.11 -9.22
N ASP A 255 13.90 -8.65 -8.00
CA ASP A 255 13.78 -9.47 -6.78
C ASP A 255 12.32 -9.81 -6.48
N TYR A 256 11.40 -8.85 -6.67
CA TYR A 256 9.97 -9.11 -6.51
C TYR A 256 9.40 -10.08 -7.56
N VAL A 257 9.81 -9.96 -8.82
CA VAL A 257 9.40 -10.88 -9.89
C VAL A 257 9.91 -12.29 -9.59
N ALA A 258 11.15 -12.45 -9.11
CA ALA A 258 11.67 -13.76 -8.69
C ALA A 258 10.87 -14.33 -7.50
N TRP A 259 10.58 -13.51 -6.49
CA TRP A 259 9.77 -13.91 -5.34
C TRP A 259 8.33 -14.33 -5.74
N LEU A 260 7.73 -13.65 -6.72
CA LEU A 260 6.44 -14.04 -7.30
C LEU A 260 6.53 -15.37 -8.06
N ALA A 261 7.57 -15.57 -8.87
CA ALA A 261 7.74 -16.77 -9.67
C ALA A 261 7.78 -18.05 -8.81
N GLU A 262 8.45 -18.00 -7.66
CA GLU A 262 8.47 -19.10 -6.67
C GLU A 262 7.08 -19.48 -6.14
N ARG A 263 6.10 -18.56 -6.23
CA ARG A 263 4.76 -18.68 -5.66
C ARG A 263 3.63 -18.68 -6.71
N SER A 264 3.98 -18.62 -8.00
CA SER A 264 3.02 -18.55 -9.12
C SER A 264 2.77 -19.91 -9.80
N GLY A 265 3.41 -20.98 -9.33
CA GLY A 265 3.33 -22.30 -9.96
C GLY A 265 4.08 -22.36 -11.31
N PRO A 266 3.85 -23.41 -12.11
CA PRO A 266 4.50 -23.57 -13.40
C PRO A 266 4.03 -22.55 -14.44
N GLU A 267 4.91 -22.21 -15.38
CA GLU A 267 4.55 -21.40 -16.54
C GLU A 267 3.52 -22.12 -17.42
N VAL A 268 2.60 -21.34 -18.00
CA VAL A 268 1.59 -21.81 -18.94
C VAL A 268 1.57 -20.92 -20.17
N ASP A 269 1.03 -21.44 -21.28
CA ASP A 269 0.82 -20.63 -22.49
C ASP A 269 -0.10 -19.44 -22.19
N ALA A 270 0.31 -18.26 -22.67
CA ALA A 270 -0.48 -17.05 -22.50
C ALA A 270 -1.88 -17.21 -23.15
N PRO A 271 -2.97 -16.80 -22.46
CA PRO A 271 -4.31 -16.83 -23.02
C PRO A 271 -4.40 -16.03 -24.33
N LYS A 272 -5.10 -16.59 -25.33
CA LYS A 272 -5.25 -15.96 -26.66
C LYS A 272 -6.36 -14.90 -26.72
N ALA A 273 -7.18 -14.82 -25.67
CA ALA A 273 -8.29 -13.88 -25.56
C ALA A 273 -8.31 -13.25 -24.17
N LEU A 274 -8.89 -12.05 -24.08
CA LEU A 274 -9.13 -11.36 -22.82
C LEU A 274 -10.49 -11.77 -22.24
N GLY A 275 -10.58 -11.79 -20.91
CA GLY A 275 -11.79 -12.18 -20.19
C GLY A 275 -11.95 -13.70 -20.08
N GLY A 276 -13.10 -14.12 -19.57
CA GLY A 276 -13.44 -15.52 -19.31
C GLY A 276 -14.95 -15.74 -19.39
N GLU A 277 -15.40 -16.96 -19.11
CA GLU A 277 -16.83 -17.28 -19.07
C GLU A 277 -17.54 -16.38 -18.05
N GLY A 278 -18.62 -15.70 -18.46
CA GLY A 278 -19.32 -14.72 -17.63
C GLY A 278 -18.63 -13.35 -17.48
N PHE A 279 -17.39 -13.19 -17.99
CA PHE A 279 -16.60 -11.95 -17.90
C PHE A 279 -16.08 -11.51 -19.27
N PRO A 280 -16.96 -11.08 -20.20
CA PRO A 280 -16.51 -10.54 -21.48
C PRO A 280 -15.79 -9.19 -21.29
N PRO A 281 -14.79 -8.84 -22.12
CA PRO A 281 -14.18 -7.52 -22.10
C PRO A 281 -15.22 -6.41 -22.28
N LEU A 282 -15.24 -5.44 -21.36
CA LEU A 282 -16.22 -4.33 -21.38
C LEU A 282 -15.77 -3.14 -22.24
N GLY A 283 -14.48 -3.05 -22.53
CA GLY A 283 -13.86 -1.96 -23.28
C GLY A 283 -12.34 -1.96 -23.10
N PRO A 284 -11.61 -1.11 -23.83
CA PRO A 284 -10.16 -0.98 -23.66
C PRO A 284 -9.82 -0.35 -22.31
N ALA A 285 -8.67 -0.74 -21.75
CA ALA A 285 -8.02 0.01 -20.67
C ALA A 285 -7.77 1.47 -21.10
N PRO A 286 -7.82 2.47 -20.18
CA PRO A 286 -7.83 2.34 -18.72
C PRO A 286 -9.24 2.33 -18.08
N GLY A 287 -10.30 2.20 -18.87
CA GLY A 287 -11.69 2.22 -18.38
C GLY A 287 -12.24 3.62 -18.09
N SER A 288 -13.47 3.69 -17.58
CA SER A 288 -14.19 4.95 -17.37
C SER A 288 -13.99 5.55 -15.98
N TYR A 289 -13.87 4.73 -14.93
CA TYR A 289 -13.84 5.23 -13.54
C TYR A 289 -12.62 6.11 -13.24
N VAL A 290 -11.48 5.85 -13.89
CA VAL A 290 -10.27 6.68 -13.76
C VAL A 290 -10.41 8.05 -14.43
N MET A 291 -11.43 8.24 -15.27
CA MET A 291 -11.67 9.48 -16.01
C MET A 291 -12.67 10.42 -15.31
N GLU A 292 -13.26 9.97 -14.21
CA GLU A 292 -14.21 10.75 -13.39
C GLU A 292 -13.51 11.90 -12.66
N LYS A 293 -14.25 12.99 -12.36
CA LYS A 293 -13.73 14.22 -11.74
C LYS A 293 -14.51 14.65 -10.50
#